data_AF-A0A951JXZ0-F1
#
_entry.id   AF-A0A951JXZ0-F1
#
_cell.length_a   1.000
_cell.length_b   1.000
_cell.length_c   1.000
_cell.angle_alpha   90.00
_cell.angle_beta   90.00
_cell.angle_gamma   90.00
#
_symmetry.space_group_name_H-M   'P 1'
#
loop_
_entity.id
_entity.type
_entity.pdbx_description
1 polymer ?
#
loop_
_entity_poly.entity_id
_entity_poly.type
_entity_poly.pdbx_seq_one_letter_code
_entity_poly.pdbx_strand_id
1 'polypeptide(L)' 'MNFGDGDVLVDITKTFDTKVAALRTHASQLSGWDPEPRLRTWAAALGDKVGRDLAEGFTVPQLRVLDDEGASEPARDA' A
#
# COMPACT_ATOMS: atom_id res chain seq x y z
N MET A 1 3.45 9.19 7.04
CA MET A 1 3.36 8.02 6.13
C MET A 1 3.15 8.51 4.72
N ASN A 2 4.01 8.11 3.77
CA ASN A 2 3.74 8.27 2.34
C ASN A 2 3.07 6.99 1.86
N PHE A 3 1.81 7.05 1.42
CA PHE A 3 1.09 5.89 0.91
C PHE A 3 1.57 5.63 -0.53
N GLY A 4 2.41 4.61 -0.75
CA GLY A 4 2.77 4.15 -2.10
C GLY A 4 4.23 3.78 -2.33
N ASP A 5 5.18 4.11 -1.45
CA ASP A 5 6.61 3.81 -1.62
C ASP A 5 6.99 2.38 -1.22
N GLY A 6 6.16 1.38 -1.53
CA GLY A 6 6.48 -0.02 -1.23
C GLY A 6 7.68 -0.53 -2.02
N ASP A 7 8.54 -1.33 -1.38
CA ASP A 7 9.73 -1.92 -2.02
C ASP A 7 9.38 -3.04 -3.01
N VAL A 8 8.23 -3.69 -2.82
CA VAL A 8 7.71 -4.72 -3.72
C VAL A 8 6.67 -4.09 -4.64
N LEU A 9 6.92 -4.12 -5.94
CA LEU A 9 6.03 -3.55 -6.96
C LEU A 9 5.33 -4.66 -7.75
N VAL A 10 4.01 -4.59 -7.82
CA VAL A 10 3.16 -5.54 -8.56
C VAL A 10 2.54 -4.83 -9.76
N ASP A 11 2.67 -5.40 -10.97
CA ASP A 11 2.02 -4.90 -12.18
C ASP A 11 0.50 -5.01 -12.07
N ILE A 12 -0.18 -3.87 -12.14
CA ILE A 12 -1.65 -3.77 -12.09
C ILE A 12 -2.25 -3.22 -13.38
N THR A 13 -1.47 -3.13 -14.47
CA THR A 13 -1.88 -2.51 -15.73
C THR A 13 -3.21 -3.08 -16.25
N LYS A 14 -3.38 -4.40 -16.15
CA LYS A 14 -4.58 -5.10 -16.64
C LYS A 14 -5.77 -5.07 -15.68
N THR A 15 -5.57 -4.65 -14.44
CA THR A 15 -6.57 -4.71 -13.36
C THR A 15 -6.89 -3.35 -12.74
N PHE A 16 -6.22 -2.28 -13.20
CA PHE A 16 -6.40 -0.93 -12.69
C PHE A 16 -7.86 -0.46 -12.79
N ASP A 17 -8.53 -0.69 -13.92
CA ASP A 17 -9.93 -0.29 -14.10
C ASP A 17 -10.86 -1.02 -13.13
N THR A 18 -10.60 -2.30 -12.85
CA THR A 18 -11.32 -3.08 -11.82
C THR A 18 -11.10 -2.48 -10.43
N LYS A 19 -9.87 -2.08 -10.09
CA LYS A 19 -9.56 -1.40 -8.82
C LYS A 19 -10.32 -0.09 -8.69
N VAL A 20 -10.35 0.74 -9.73
CA VAL A 20 -11.08 2.02 -9.75
C VAL A 20 -12.58 1.79 -9.61
N ALA A 21 -13.14 0.82 -10.34
CA ALA A 21 -14.55 0.46 -10.23
C ALA A 21 -14.90 -0.01 -8.81
N ALA A 22 -14.06 -0.85 -8.20
CA ALA A 22 -14.23 -1.28 -6.81
C ALA A 22 -14.21 -0.08 -5.84
N LEU A 23 -13.25 0.83 -5.98
CA LEU A 23 -13.15 2.02 -5.12
C LEU A 23 -14.38 2.93 -5.25
N ARG A 24 -14.90 3.12 -6.48
CA ARG A 24 -16.12 3.91 -6.71
C ARG A 24 -17.36 3.37 -5.99
N THR A 25 -17.38 2.08 -5.62
CA THR A 25 -18.49 1.52 -4.82
C THR A 25 -18.54 2.07 -3.39
N HIS A 26 -17.41 2.58 -2.87
CA HIS A 26 -17.32 3.18 -1.54
C HIS A 26 -17.78 4.65 -1.54
N ALA A 27 -18.97 4.92 -2.08
CA ALA A 27 -19.49 6.26 -2.32
C ALA A 27 -19.48 7.17 -1.08
N SER A 28 -19.77 6.62 0.11
CA SER A 28 -19.76 7.37 1.37
C SER A 28 -18.37 7.86 1.78
N GLN A 29 -17.30 7.19 1.33
CA GLN A 29 -15.91 7.60 1.58
C GLN A 29 -15.44 8.63 0.55
N LEU A 30 -15.94 8.54 -0.68
CA LEU A 30 -15.52 9.41 -1.77
C LEU A 30 -16.29 10.74 -1.82
N SER A 31 -17.52 10.81 -1.30
CA SER A 31 -18.32 12.03 -1.27
C SER A 31 -18.42 12.74 -2.65
N GLY A 32 -18.53 11.96 -3.73
CA GLY A 32 -18.62 12.46 -5.10
C GLY A 32 -17.27 12.75 -5.78
N TRP A 33 -16.14 12.58 -5.08
CA TRP A 33 -14.81 12.67 -5.67
C TRP A 33 -14.48 11.44 -6.52
N ASP A 34 -13.94 11.63 -7.73
CA ASP A 34 -13.43 10.53 -8.57
C ASP A 34 -11.96 10.23 -8.23
N PRO A 35 -11.64 9.02 -7.72
CA PRO A 35 -10.28 8.70 -7.32
C PRO A 35 -9.34 8.40 -8.49
N GLU A 36 -9.87 8.14 -9.69
CA GLU A 36 -9.12 7.62 -10.84
C GLU A 36 -7.88 8.46 -11.21
N PRO A 37 -7.95 9.79 -11.41
CA PRO A 37 -6.81 10.54 -11.95
C PRO A 37 -5.62 10.53 -11.00
N ARG A 38 -5.90 10.64 -9.70
CA ARG A 38 -4.88 10.65 -8.66
C ARG A 38 -4.23 9.27 -8.51
N LEU A 39 -5.03 8.22 -8.53
CA LEU A 39 -4.53 6.84 -8.46
C LEU A 39 -3.71 6.46 -9.68
N ARG A 40 -4.10 6.90 -10.88
CA ARG A 40 -3.35 6.61 -12.11
C ARG A 40 -1.98 7.28 -12.06
N THR A 41 -1.92 8.53 -11.60
CA THR A 41 -0.66 9.26 -11.43
C THR A 41 0.31 8.51 -10.51
N TRP A 42 -0.18 8.04 -9.36
CA TRP A 42 0.65 7.30 -8.41
C TRP A 42 1.07 5.93 -8.92
N ALA A 43 0.14 5.18 -9.53
CA ALA A 43 0.45 3.86 -10.06
C ALA A 43 1.44 3.93 -11.23
N ALA A 44 1.35 4.95 -12.09
CA ALA A 44 2.32 5.19 -13.17
C ALA A 44 3.72 5.50 -12.62
N ALA A 45 3.81 6.38 -11.62
CA ALA A 45 5.08 6.71 -10.97
C ALA A 45 5.78 5.50 -10.34
N LEU A 46 5.01 4.49 -9.90
CA LEU A 46 5.57 3.22 -9.44
C LEU A 46 5.90 2.27 -10.60
N GLY A 47 5.06 2.22 -11.63
CA GLY A 47 5.28 1.42 -12.83
C GLY A 47 6.58 1.79 -13.54
N ASP A 48 6.87 3.08 -13.67
CA ASP A 48 8.08 3.61 -14.29
C ASP A 48 9.36 3.07 -13.64
N LYS A 49 9.35 2.81 -12.31
CA LYS A 49 10.51 2.27 -11.59
C LYS A 49 10.89 0.85 -12.05
N VAL A 50 9.96 0.10 -12.66
CA VAL A 50 10.13 -1.31 -13.05
C VAL A 50 9.75 -1.59 -14.50
N GLY A 51 9.59 -0.55 -15.33
CA GLY A 51 9.26 -0.68 -16.75
C GLY A 51 7.86 -1.28 -17.00
N ARG A 52 6.88 -0.88 -16.19
CA ARG A 52 5.45 -1.23 -16.34
C ARG A 52 4.62 0.03 -16.46
N ASP A 53 3.46 -0.04 -17.11
CA ASP A 53 2.60 1.13 -17.26
C ASP A 53 2.02 1.57 -15.91
N LEU A 54 1.61 0.60 -15.07
CA LEU A 54 1.04 0.85 -13.75
C LEU A 54 1.51 -0.22 -12.76
N ALA A 55 1.93 0.20 -11.57
CA ALA A 55 2.26 -0.71 -10.47
C ALA A 55 1.63 -0.29 -9.13
N GLU A 56 1.47 -1.26 -8.25
CA GLU A 56 1.10 -1.05 -6.85
C GLU A 56 2.26 -1.46 -5.93
N GLY A 57 2.56 -0.61 -4.94
CA GLY A 57 3.65 -0.80 -4.01
C GLY A 57 3.20 -1.43 -2.70
N PHE A 58 3.94 -2.45 -2.26
CA PHE A 58 3.76 -3.14 -0.99
C PHE A 58 5.03 -3.07 -0.15
N THR A 59 4.89 -2.77 1.13
CA THR A 59 5.96 -2.95 2.12
C THR A 59 5.75 -4.28 2.81
N VAL A 60 6.74 -5.18 2.74
CA VAL A 60 6.67 -6.51 3.35
C VAL A 60 7.50 -6.51 4.64
N PRO A 61 6.88 -6.35 5.82
CA PRO A 61 7.61 -6.38 7.08
C PRO A 61 8.19 -7.78 7.34
N GLN A 62 9.40 -7.82 7.89
CA GLN A 62 9.99 -9.07 8.36
C GLN A 62 9.33 -9.49 9.67
N LEU A 63 8.72 -10.68 9.68
CA LEU A 63 8.24 -11.28 10.92
C LEU A 63 9.45 -11.73 11.74
N ARG A 64 9.62 -11.17 12.93
CA ARG A 64 10.56 -11.71 13.92
C ARG A 64 9.79 -12.58 14.89
N VAL A 65 10.22 -13.84 15.00
CA VAL A 65 9.83 -14.69 16.12
C VAL A 65 10.67 -14.23 17.30
N LEU A 66 10.01 -13.69 18.31
CA LEU A 66 10.65 -13.46 19.60
C LEU A 66 10.62 -14.80 20.33
N ASP A 67 11.78 -15.23 20.81
CA ASP A 67 11.88 -16.29 21.80
C ASP A 67 11.37 -15.77 23.16
N ASP A 68 10.88 -16.69 24.00
CA ASP A 68 10.39 -16.36 25.36
C ASP A 68 11.49 -15.84 26.29
N GLU A 69 12.76 -15.84 25.86
CA GLU A 69 13.90 -15.33 26.63
C GLU A 69 14.09 -13.79 26.54
N GLY A 70 13.18 -13.07 25.87
CA GLY A 70 13.24 -11.61 25.71
C GLY A 70 12.24 -10.81 26.56
N ALA A 71 11.33 -11.46 27.29
CA ALA A 71 10.30 -10.79 28.09
C ALA A 71 10.77 -10.50 29.53
N SER A 72 11.90 -9.83 29.72
CA SER A 72 12.14 -9.19 31.02
C SER A 72 11.32 -7.91 31.08
N GLU A 73 10.26 -7.90 31.89
CA GLU A 73 9.53 -6.66 32.19
C GLU A 73 10.52 -5.59 32.67
N PRO A 74 10.46 -4.33 32.17
CA PRO A 74 11.24 -3.28 32.76
C PRO A 74 10.81 -3.13 34.23
N ALA A 75 11.79 -3.17 35.13
CA ALA A 75 11.56 -2.94 36.55
C ALA A 75 10.73 -1.65 36.71
N ARG A 76 9.55 -1.79 37.32
CA ARG A 76 8.77 -0.63 37.72
C ARG A 76 9.53 0.02 38.87
N ASP A 77 10.19 1.13 38.58
CA ASP A 77 10.81 1.96 39.62
C ASP A 77 9.73 2.39 40.61
N ALA A 78 10.00 2.13 41.89
CA ALA A 78 9.16 2.44 43.05
C ALA A 78 9.58 3.76 43.69
#